data_AF-A0A924EMH5-F1
#
_entry.id   AF-A0A924EMH5-F1
#
_cell.length_a   1.000
_cell.length_b   1.000
_cell.length_c   1.000
_cell.angle_alpha   90.00
_cell.angle_beta   90.00
_cell.angle_gamma   90.00
#
_symmetry.space_group_name_H-M   'P 1'
#
loop_
_entity.id
_entity.type
_entity.pdbx_description
1 polymer ?
#
loop_
_entity_poly.entity_id
_entity_poly.type
_entity_poly.pdbx_seq_one_letter_code
_entity_poly.pdbx_strand_id
1 'polypeptide(L)'
;MFKKLLLLGIVSGIMAAVASLIYQKVYASSLGADFAAIVKIPGIFISCVLGGVLAAVGYWLLQKWLKTKTEIVFNLLYTIISFASIVGPFAMKLPLEAEMPELFPGLTVPMHFFPALA
;
A
#
# COMPACT_ATOMS: atom_id res chain seq x y z
N MET A 1 -13.34 20.39 6.12
CA MET A 1 -12.36 19.83 5.16
C MET A 1 -11.75 18.52 5.63
N PHE A 2 -11.19 18.44 6.84
CA PHE A 2 -10.55 17.22 7.35
C PHE A 2 -11.41 15.95 7.26
N LYS A 3 -12.69 16.01 7.67
CA LYS A 3 -13.62 14.86 7.56
C LYS A 3 -13.77 14.32 6.13
N LYS A 4 -13.75 15.21 5.11
CA LYS A 4 -13.81 14.82 3.70
C LYS A 4 -12.51 14.13 3.26
N LEU A 5 -11.36 14.67 3.69
CA LEU A 5 -10.05 14.07 3.42
C LEU A 5 -9.93 12.68 4.07
N LEU A 6 -10.38 12.54 5.32
CA LEU A 6 -10.40 11.24 6.00
C LEU A 6 -11.30 10.22 5.29
N LEU A 7 -12.50 10.64 4.88
CA LEU A 7 -13.39 9.76 4.11
C LEU A 7 -12.74 9.34 2.80
N LEU A 8 -12.11 10.28 2.08
CA LEU A 8 -11.38 9.97 0.85
C LEU A 8 -10.25 8.97 1.12
N GLY A 9 -9.41 9.20 2.14
CA GLY A 9 -8.33 8.29 2.51
C GLY A 9 -8.80 6.89 2.85
N ILE A 10 -9.93 6.75 3.56
CA ILE A 10 -10.53 5.44 3.87
C ILE A 10 -11.03 4.77 2.59
N VAL A 11 -11.78 5.48 1.74
CA VAL A 11 -12.35 4.93 0.51
C VAL A 11 -11.25 4.52 -0.47
N SER A 12 -10.25 5.37 -0.70
CA SER A 12 -9.07 5.05 -1.53
C SER A 12 -8.28 3.88 -0.95
N GLY A 13 -8.12 3.81 0.38
CA GLY A 13 -7.47 2.67 1.04
C GLY A 13 -8.23 1.35 0.87
N ILE A 14 -9.57 1.38 0.93
CA ILE A 14 -10.40 0.20 0.63
C ILE A 14 -10.23 -0.20 -0.84
N MET A 15 -10.21 0.76 -1.77
CA MET A 15 -10.01 0.46 -3.19
C MET A 15 -8.64 -0.15 -3.47
N ALA A 16 -7.59 0.37 -2.83
CA ALA A 16 -6.25 -0.20 -2.90
C ALA A 16 -6.18 -1.63 -2.31
N ALA A 17 -6.92 -1.91 -1.24
CA ALA A 17 -7.02 -3.26 -0.69
C ALA A 17 -7.69 -4.23 -1.67
N VAL A 18 -8.79 -3.80 -2.30
CA VAL A 18 -9.47 -4.61 -3.34
C VAL A 18 -8.55 -4.87 -4.53
N ALA A 19 -7.83 -3.85 -5.00
CA ALA A 19 -6.84 -4.00 -6.07
C ALA A 19 -5.72 -4.99 -5.66
N SER A 20 -5.24 -4.92 -4.42
CA SER A 20 -4.26 -5.85 -3.87
C SER A 20 -4.77 -7.29 -3.86
N LEU A 21 -6.03 -7.52 -3.47
CA LEU A 21 -6.61 -8.87 -3.48
C LEU A 21 -6.79 -9.44 -4.88
N ILE A 22 -7.23 -8.62 -5.83
CA ILE A 22 -7.32 -9.02 -7.24
C ILE A 22 -5.92 -9.37 -7.74
N TYR A 23 -4.93 -8.52 -7.45
CA TYR A 23 -3.55 -8.77 -7.83
C TYR A 23 -3.01 -10.06 -7.24
N GLN A 24 -3.23 -10.32 -5.94
CA GLN A 24 -2.81 -11.56 -5.29
C GLN A 24 -3.39 -12.80 -5.98
N LYS A 25 -4.68 -12.77 -6.29
CA LYS A 25 -5.36 -13.90 -6.94
C LYS A 25 -4.83 -14.14 -8.35
N VAL A 26 -4.64 -13.09 -9.14
CA VAL A 26 -4.09 -13.21 -10.50
C VAL A 26 -2.65 -13.69 -10.44
N TYR A 27 -1.84 -13.13 -9.55
CA TYR A 27 -0.43 -13.49 -9.37
C TYR A 27 -0.26 -14.97 -9.04
N ALA A 28 -1.00 -15.47 -8.04
CA ALA A 28 -0.97 -16.87 -7.66
C ALA A 28 -1.44 -17.80 -8.79
N SER A 29 -2.50 -17.42 -9.50
CA SER A 29 -3.01 -18.22 -10.63
C SER A 29 -2.06 -18.25 -11.82
N SER A 30 -1.27 -17.19 -12.04
CA SER A 30 -0.36 -17.10 -13.20
C SER A 30 1.01 -17.73 -12.94
N LEU A 31 1.48 -17.70 -11.69
CA LEU A 31 2.85 -18.11 -11.34
C LEU A 31 2.91 -19.37 -10.49
N GLY A 32 1.77 -19.87 -9.99
CA GLY A 32 1.71 -21.09 -9.18
C GLY A 32 2.26 -20.93 -7.76
N ALA A 33 2.66 -19.72 -7.35
CA ALA A 33 3.14 -19.42 -6.00
C ALA A 33 2.04 -18.76 -5.16
N ASP A 34 1.68 -19.36 -4.02
CA ASP A 34 0.69 -18.82 -3.10
C ASP A 34 1.32 -18.32 -1.80
N PHE A 35 1.20 -17.01 -1.56
CA PHE A 35 1.67 -16.36 -0.34
C PHE A 35 0.51 -15.96 0.60
N ALA A 36 -0.71 -16.46 0.41
CA ALA A 36 -1.88 -16.10 1.22
C ALA A 36 -1.72 -16.42 2.72
N ALA A 37 -0.89 -17.42 3.07
CA ALA A 37 -0.56 -17.74 4.45
C ALA A 37 0.29 -16.63 5.13
N ILE A 38 1.08 -15.90 4.34
CA ILE A 38 1.98 -14.83 4.77
C ILE A 38 1.28 -13.46 4.63
N VAL A 39 0.79 -13.16 3.43
CA VAL A 39 0.07 -11.93 3.08
C VAL A 39 -1.43 -12.16 3.22
N LYS A 40 -1.90 -12.15 4.47
CA LYS A 40 -3.31 -12.44 4.81
C LYS A 40 -4.22 -11.29 4.42
N ILE A 41 -5.46 -11.61 4.04
CA ILE A 41 -6.51 -10.65 3.69
C ILE A 41 -6.67 -9.52 4.74
N PRO A 42 -6.76 -9.80 6.07
CA PRO A 42 -6.87 -8.72 7.04
C PRO A 42 -5.64 -7.79 7.05
N GLY A 43 -4.45 -8.35 6.84
CA GLY A 43 -3.22 -7.57 6.77
C GLY A 43 -3.19 -6.61 5.57
N ILE A 44 -3.67 -7.07 4.41
CA ILE A 44 -3.81 -6.25 3.21
C ILE A 44 -4.75 -5.07 3.48
N PHE A 45 -5.96 -5.35 3.97
CA PHE A 45 -6.94 -4.29 4.27
C PHE A 45 -6.43 -3.28 5.27
N ILE A 46 -5.87 -3.75 6.40
CA ILE A 46 -5.34 -2.87 7.43
C ILE A 46 -4.23 -1.98 6.86
N SER A 47 -3.29 -2.56 6.10
CA SER A 47 -2.16 -1.80 5.54
C SER A 47 -2.61 -0.75 4.53
N CYS A 48 -3.50 -1.09 3.60
CA CYS A 48 -3.98 -0.15 2.59
C CYS A 48 -4.86 0.96 3.20
N VAL A 49 -5.77 0.61 4.12
CA VAL A 49 -6.62 1.60 4.81
C VAL A 49 -5.79 2.52 5.69
N LEU A 50 -4.84 1.98 6.46
CA LEU A 50 -3.91 2.80 7.23
C LEU A 50 -3.07 3.71 6.34
N GLY A 51 -2.58 3.21 5.20
CA GLY A 51 -1.87 4.01 4.21
C GLY A 51 -2.70 5.20 3.72
N GLY A 52 -3.95 4.96 3.33
CA GLY A 52 -4.87 6.01 2.88
C GLY A 52 -5.25 7.01 3.99
N VAL A 53 -5.44 6.54 5.23
CA VAL A 53 -5.70 7.42 6.38
C VAL A 53 -4.47 8.29 6.69
N LEU A 54 -3.27 7.71 6.72
CA LEU A 54 -2.02 8.43 6.94
C LEU A 54 -1.76 9.45 5.83
N ALA A 55 -2.05 9.11 4.57
CA ALA A 55 -2.01 10.02 3.45
C ALA A 55 -2.96 11.22 3.64
N ALA A 56 -4.22 10.97 4.01
CA ALA A 56 -5.20 12.02 4.28
C ALA A 56 -4.78 12.96 5.44
N VAL A 57 -4.25 12.39 6.52
CA VAL A 57 -3.75 13.16 7.68
C VAL A 57 -2.51 13.96 7.28
N GLY A 58 -1.56 13.35 6.57
CA GLY A 58 -0.34 14.00 6.08
C GLY A 58 -0.64 15.17 5.15
N TYR A 59 -1.54 14.97 4.18
CA TYR A 59 -1.99 16.05 3.29
C TYR A 59 -2.61 17.20 4.07
N TRP A 60 -3.51 16.90 5.02
CA TRP A 60 -4.15 17.93 5.83
C TRP A 60 -3.17 18.74 6.68
N LEU A 61 -2.14 18.09 7.25
CA LEU A 61 -1.09 18.76 8.01
C LEU A 61 -0.25 19.67 7.09
N LEU A 62 0.18 19.17 5.94
CA LEU A 62 0.94 19.96 4.96
C LEU A 62 0.14 21.15 4.44
N GLN A 63 -1.18 20.98 4.26
CA GLN A 63 -2.07 22.06 3.80
C GLN A 63 -2.04 23.28 4.72
N LYS A 64 -1.90 23.06 6.03
CA LYS A 64 -1.81 24.16 7.01
C LYS A 64 -0.53 24.98 6.86
N TRP A 65 0.57 24.36 6.41
CA TRP A 65 1.90 24.96 6.44
C TRP A 65 2.32 25.48 5.06
N LEU A 66 2.05 24.71 4.01
CA LEU A 66 2.54 24.95 2.65
C LEU A 66 1.52 25.64 1.73
N LYS A 67 0.25 25.65 2.11
CA LYS A 67 -0.86 26.29 1.38
C LYS A 67 -0.86 25.90 -0.11
N THR A 68 -0.39 26.78 -1.01
CA THR A 68 -0.38 26.55 -2.46
C THR A 68 0.60 25.46 -2.92
N LYS A 69 1.64 25.16 -2.14
CA LYS A 69 2.65 24.13 -2.49
C LYS A 69 2.30 22.73 -1.97
N THR A 70 1.12 22.55 -1.37
CA THR A 70 0.76 21.31 -0.68
C THR A 70 0.76 20.11 -1.60
N GLU A 71 0.15 20.21 -2.78
CA GLU A 71 -0.01 19.07 -3.68
C GLU A 71 1.32 18.52 -4.18
N ILE A 72 2.21 19.39 -4.67
CA ILE A 72 3.52 18.96 -5.19
C ILE A 72 4.39 18.35 -4.10
N VAL A 73 4.41 18.95 -2.89
CA VAL A 73 5.21 18.43 -1.78
C VAL A 73 4.61 17.14 -1.23
N PHE A 74 3.29 17.06 -1.10
CA PHE A 74 2.61 15.85 -0.67
C PHE A 74 2.88 14.70 -1.62
N ASN A 75 2.71 14.89 -2.93
CA ASN A 75 2.93 13.82 -3.90
C ASN A 75 4.39 13.35 -3.89
N LEU A 76 5.36 14.28 -3.81
CA LEU A 76 6.77 13.92 -3.69
C LEU A 76 7.04 13.08 -2.43
N LEU A 77 6.56 13.53 -1.27
CA LEU A 77 6.73 12.80 -0.02
C LEU A 77 6.02 11.45 -0.06
N TYR A 78 4.81 11.39 -0.62
CA TYR A 78 4.03 10.17 -0.66
C TYR A 78 4.69 9.13 -1.57
N THR A 79 5.20 9.55 -2.74
CA THR A 79 6.02 8.70 -3.61
C THR A 79 7.24 8.17 -2.85
N ILE A 80 8.01 9.03 -2.18
CA ILE A 80 9.19 8.60 -1.41
C ILE A 80 8.80 7.58 -0.32
N ILE A 81 7.71 7.82 0.40
CA ILE A 81 7.22 6.91 1.44
C ILE A 81 6.75 5.58 0.85
N SER A 82 6.07 5.58 -0.30
CA SER A 82 5.70 4.34 -1.01
C SER A 82 6.93 3.53 -1.39
N PHE A 83 7.98 4.16 -1.93
CA PHE A 83 9.26 3.50 -2.19
C PHE A 83 10.01 3.08 -0.92
N ALA A 84 9.90 3.82 0.18
CA ALA A 84 10.48 3.37 1.46
C ALA A 84 9.73 2.15 2.00
N SER A 85 8.42 2.06 1.78
CA SER A 85 7.59 0.99 2.34
C SER A 85 7.91 -0.39 1.74
N ILE A 86 8.44 -0.46 0.52
CA ILE A 86 8.82 -1.73 -0.13
C ILE A 86 10.07 -2.37 0.50
N VAL A 87 10.83 -1.63 1.32
CA VAL A 87 11.96 -2.19 2.09
C VAL A 87 11.47 -3.31 3.01
N GLY A 88 10.27 -3.19 3.56
CA GLY A 88 9.67 -4.22 4.43
C GLY A 88 9.60 -5.59 3.76
N PRO A 89 8.94 -5.71 2.59
CA PRO A 89 8.94 -6.95 1.81
C PRO A 89 10.33 -7.52 1.48
N PHE A 90 11.29 -6.68 1.09
CA PHE A 90 12.67 -7.14 0.79
C PHE A 90 13.42 -7.63 2.03
N ALA A 91 13.09 -7.10 3.22
CA ALA A 91 13.70 -7.49 4.48
C ALA A 91 13.01 -8.68 5.17
N MET A 92 11.86 -9.14 4.66
CA MET A 92 11.08 -10.20 5.28
C MET A 92 11.79 -11.56 5.17
N LYS A 93 11.93 -12.26 6.30
CA LYS A 93 12.37 -13.66 6.31
C LYS A 93 11.16 -14.57 6.12
N LEU A 94 11.14 -15.26 4.99
CA LEU A 94 10.07 -16.20 4.66
C LEU A 94 10.26 -17.55 5.37
N PRO A 95 9.18 -18.32 5.59
CA PRO A 95 9.26 -19.70 6.05
C PRO A 95 10.13 -20.55 5.13
N LEU A 96 10.81 -21.56 5.68
CA LEU A 96 11.70 -22.44 4.90
C LEU A 96 10.93 -23.32 3.90
N GLU A 97 9.64 -23.51 4.15
CA GLU A 97 8.72 -24.30 3.34
C GLU A 97 8.05 -23.48 2.23
N ALA A 98 8.34 -22.18 2.12
CA ALA A 98 7.78 -21.34 1.07
C ALA A 98 8.37 -21.75 -0.29
N GLU A 99 7.51 -22.16 -1.22
CA GLU A 99 7.90 -22.44 -2.60
C GLU A 99 8.18 -21.14 -3.36
N MET A 100 9.28 -21.10 -4.11
CA MET A 100 9.70 -19.95 -4.94
C MET A 100 9.70 -18.60 -4.17
N PRO A 101 10.44 -18.49 -3.06
CA PRO A 101 10.45 -17.29 -2.20
C PRO A 101 10.87 -16.00 -2.94
N GLU A 102 11.63 -16.13 -4.03
CA GLU A 102 12.03 -15.02 -4.91
C GLU A 102 10.86 -14.31 -5.60
N LEU A 103 9.68 -14.94 -5.68
CA LEU A 103 8.46 -14.34 -6.24
C LEU A 103 7.73 -13.43 -5.24
N PHE A 104 8.07 -13.51 -3.95
CA PHE A 104 7.38 -12.74 -2.91
C PHE A 104 7.49 -11.21 -3.08
N PRO A 105 8.66 -10.62 -3.39
CA PRO A 105 8.75 -9.19 -3.73
C PRO A 105 7.91 -8.84 -4.96
N GLY A 106 7.83 -9.74 -5.95
CA GLY A 106 7.00 -9.55 -7.14
C GLY A 106 5.51 -9.38 -6.82
N LEU A 107 5.01 -10.09 -5.80
CA LEU A 107 3.64 -9.92 -5.31
C LEU A 107 3.48 -8.63 -4.48
N THR A 108 4.37 -8.42 -3.51
CA THR A 108 4.17 -7.43 -2.46
C THR A 108 4.54 -6.02 -2.89
N VAL A 109 5.59 -5.84 -3.69
CA VAL A 109 6.05 -4.51 -4.12
C VAL A 109 4.94 -3.73 -4.84
N PRO A 110 4.21 -4.29 -5.82
CA PRO A 110 3.06 -3.59 -6.43
C PRO A 110 1.96 -3.21 -5.43
N MET A 111 1.67 -4.07 -4.44
CA MET A 111 0.63 -3.80 -3.43
C MET A 111 0.93 -2.56 -2.60
N HIS A 112 2.21 -2.26 -2.35
CA HIS A 112 2.65 -1.07 -1.63
C HIS A 112 2.44 0.24 -2.43
N PHE A 113 2.32 0.16 -3.76
CA PHE A 113 2.06 1.32 -4.60
C PHE A 113 0.58 1.59 -4.84
N PHE A 114 -0.30 0.60 -4.67
CA PHE A 114 -1.74 0.79 -4.90
C PHE A 114 -2.38 1.89 -4.05
N PRO A 115 -2.04 2.08 -2.75
CA PRO A 115 -2.55 3.23 -1.99
C PRO A 115 -2.15 4.58 -2.58
N ALA A 116 -1.02 4.67 -3.30
CA ALA A 116 -0.58 5.91 -3.95
C ALA A 116 -1.25 6.16 -5.30
N LEU A 117 -1.90 5.16 -5.88
CA LEU A 117 -2.60 5.21 -7.15
C LEU A 117 -4.13 5.34 -7.00
N ALA A 118 -4.66 5.17 -5.79
CA ALA A 118 -6.09 5.17 -5.46
C ALA A 118 -6.58 6.52 -4.90
#